data_AF-A0A9P8JDU2-F1
#
_entry.id   AF-A0A9P8JDU2-F1
#
_cell.length_a   1.000
_cell.length_b   1.000
_cell.length_c   1.000
_cell.angle_alpha   90.00
_cell.angle_beta   90.00
_cell.angle_gamma   90.00
#
_symmetry.space_group_name_H-M   'P 1'
#
loop_
_entity.id
_entity.type
_entity.pdbx_description
1 polymer ?
#
loop_
_entity_poly.entity_id
_entity_poly.type
_entity_poly.pdbx_seq_one_letter_code
_entity_poly.pdbx_strand_id
1 'polypeptide(L)'
;MADDAPLCRDYHLGRCLRGSQCNLSHPANLDPNIPKEIDYQVCNEVGQGCMRCLQAGYPCDKKTRDHNDPKDPCSECRHFGGPGCKCILARNTSQNDALHPIMLYGAIREYAYGLPSFKHREESKADGKIPS
;
A
#
# COMPACT_ATOMS: atom_id res chain seq x y z
N MET A 1 -27.97 5.73 20.93
CA MET A 1 -28.06 5.21 19.55
C MET A 1 -27.05 6.01 18.76
N ALA A 2 -25.96 5.38 18.30
CA ALA A 2 -24.89 6.08 17.60
C ALA A 2 -25.41 6.54 16.22
N ASP A 3 -25.19 7.82 15.94
CA ASP A 3 -25.59 8.53 14.73
C ASP A 3 -24.77 8.00 13.54
N ASP A 4 -25.26 6.95 12.87
CA ASP A 4 -24.62 6.34 11.69
C ASP A 4 -24.96 7.16 10.43
N ALA A 5 -24.63 8.46 10.47
CA ALA A 5 -24.74 9.31 9.31
C ALA A 5 -23.84 8.75 8.19
N PRO A 6 -24.34 8.63 6.95
CA PRO A 6 -23.57 8.03 5.87
C PRO A 6 -22.25 8.78 5.65
N LEU A 7 -21.17 8.02 5.44
CA LEU A 7 -19.82 8.55 5.21
C LEU A 7 -19.78 9.48 3.99
N CYS A 8 -19.13 10.63 4.15
CA CYS A 8 -18.87 11.51 3.02
C CYS A 8 -17.79 10.92 2.10
N ARG A 9 -18.19 10.46 0.91
CA ARG A 9 -17.26 9.93 -0.11
C ARG A 9 -16.26 10.97 -0.61
N ASP A 10 -16.54 12.26 -0.48
CA ASP A 10 -15.64 13.31 -0.97
C ASP A 10 -14.64 13.80 0.10
N TYR A 11 -14.92 13.55 1.39
CA TYR A 11 -14.13 14.06 2.50
C TYR A 11 -12.71 13.49 2.50
N HIS A 12 -12.59 12.17 2.46
CA HIS A 12 -11.29 11.48 2.48
C HIS A 12 -10.41 11.74 1.23
N LEU A 13 -10.98 12.31 0.17
CA LEU A 13 -10.27 12.71 -1.05
C LEU A 13 -9.84 14.17 -1.03
N GLY A 14 -10.19 14.92 0.03
CA GLY A 14 -9.98 16.37 0.09
C GLY A 14 -10.86 17.16 -0.90
N ARG A 15 -11.97 16.57 -1.37
CA ARG A 15 -12.89 17.17 -2.36
C ARG A 15 -14.17 17.74 -1.72
N CYS A 16 -14.40 17.49 -0.44
CA CYS A 16 -15.58 18.02 0.25
C CYS A 16 -15.41 19.53 0.54
N LEU A 17 -16.17 20.37 -0.15
CA LEU A 17 -16.17 21.83 0.03
C LEU A 17 -17.05 22.31 1.20
N ARG A 18 -17.83 21.41 1.82
CA ARG A 18 -18.83 21.73 2.86
C ARG A 18 -18.24 21.84 4.26
N GLY A 19 -17.01 21.39 4.47
CA GLY A 19 -16.34 21.46 5.78
C GLY A 19 -17.17 20.84 6.91
N SER A 20 -17.25 21.53 8.04
CA SER A 20 -18.03 21.12 9.22
C SER A 20 -19.55 21.25 9.06
N GLN A 21 -20.02 21.88 7.98
CA GLN A 21 -21.45 21.99 7.65
C GLN A 21 -21.94 20.82 6.77
N CYS A 22 -21.13 19.77 6.60
CA CYS A 22 -21.55 18.61 5.84
C CYS A 22 -22.52 17.74 6.65
N ASN A 23 -23.68 17.40 6.07
CA ASN A 23 -24.66 16.50 6.67
C ASN A 23 -24.22 15.01 6.65
N LEU A 24 -22.98 14.73 6.24
CA LEU A 24 -22.42 13.39 6.09
C LEU A 24 -21.26 13.22 7.08
N SER A 25 -21.01 11.99 7.49
CA SER A 25 -19.97 11.70 8.50
C SER A 25 -18.56 11.96 7.94
N HIS A 26 -17.77 12.73 8.70
CA HIS A 26 -16.38 13.09 8.45
C HIS A 26 -15.50 12.50 9.58
N PRO A 27 -15.09 11.23 9.48
CA PRO A 27 -14.36 10.60 10.58
C PRO A 27 -12.91 11.09 10.58
N ALA A 28 -12.38 11.38 11.78
CA ALA A 28 -11.08 12.02 11.95
C ALA A 28 -9.93 11.21 11.32
N ASN A 29 -9.98 9.88 11.34
CA ASN A 29 -8.98 9.01 10.72
C ASN A 29 -8.89 9.12 9.18
N LEU A 30 -9.89 9.75 8.54
CA LEU A 30 -9.91 10.01 7.10
C LEU A 30 -9.68 11.48 6.76
N ASP A 31 -9.31 12.32 7.74
CA ASP A 31 -9.00 13.72 7.48
C ASP A 31 -7.78 13.82 6.55
N PRO A 32 -7.92 14.50 5.38
CA PRO A 32 -6.82 14.67 4.43
C PRO A 32 -5.70 15.57 4.96
N ASN A 33 -5.93 16.37 5.99
CA ASN A 33 -4.96 17.28 6.58
C ASN A 33 -4.16 16.66 7.73
N ILE A 34 -4.58 15.50 8.25
CA ILE A 34 -3.78 14.79 9.23
C ILE A 34 -2.59 14.19 8.46
N PRO A 35 -1.35 14.58 8.80
CA PRO A 35 -0.18 13.94 8.21
C PRO A 35 -0.24 12.47 8.59
N LYS A 36 -0.54 11.64 7.59
CA LYS A 36 -0.41 10.20 7.73
C LYS A 36 1.08 9.92 7.73
N GLU A 37 1.60 9.51 8.88
CA GLU A 37 2.93 8.96 8.97
C GLU A 37 2.92 7.64 8.19
N ILE A 38 3.26 7.73 6.90
CA ILE A 38 3.41 6.57 6.05
C ILE A 38 4.84 6.12 6.26
N ASP A 39 5.01 5.01 6.97
CA ASP A 39 6.30 4.33 7.02
C ASP A 39 6.52 3.63 5.68
N TYR A 40 7.19 4.33 4.77
CA TYR A 40 7.58 3.77 3.47
C TYR A 40 8.74 2.78 3.60
N GLN A 41 9.30 2.60 4.80
CA GLN A 41 10.53 1.86 4.98
C GLN A 41 10.26 0.37 5.06
N VAL A 42 10.31 -0.26 3.89
CA VAL A 42 10.28 -1.71 3.79
C VAL A 42 11.55 -2.31 4.41
N CYS A 43 11.43 -3.46 5.06
CA CYS A 43 12.54 -4.15 5.71
C CYS A 43 13.75 -4.36 4.78
N ASN A 44 14.89 -3.78 5.15
CA ASN A 44 16.20 -3.97 4.51
C ASN A 44 16.97 -5.18 5.06
N GLU A 45 16.45 -5.84 6.09
CA GLU A 45 17.11 -7.00 6.67
C GLU A 45 16.87 -8.25 5.82
N VAL A 46 17.96 -8.96 5.49
CA VAL A 46 17.88 -10.29 4.87
C VAL A 46 17.31 -11.31 5.86
N GLY A 47 16.67 -12.37 5.35
CA GLY A 47 16.17 -13.45 6.20
C GLY A 47 14.96 -13.10 7.05
N GLN A 48 14.20 -12.05 6.74
CA GLN A 48 12.96 -11.74 7.47
C GLN A 48 11.75 -12.50 6.93
N GLY A 49 11.67 -12.69 5.61
CA GLY A 49 10.53 -13.30 4.95
C GLY A 49 10.90 -14.46 4.04
N CYS A 50 9.91 -15.26 3.66
CA CYS A 50 10.06 -16.25 2.62
C CYS A 50 10.07 -15.59 1.24
N MET A 51 10.69 -16.24 0.24
CA MET A 51 10.82 -15.69 -1.12
C MET A 51 9.49 -15.21 -1.71
N ARG A 52 8.40 -15.96 -1.50
CA ARG A 52 7.07 -15.65 -2.03
C ARG A 52 6.48 -14.39 -1.40
N CYS A 53 6.43 -14.32 -0.06
CA CYS A 53 5.89 -13.14 0.63
C CYS A 53 6.72 -11.90 0.33
N LEU A 54 8.04 -12.08 0.25
CA LEU A 54 9.01 -11.02 -0.02
C LEU A 54 8.83 -10.41 -1.43
N GLN A 55 8.63 -11.23 -2.47
CA GLN A 55 8.30 -10.76 -3.82
C GLN A 55 6.91 -10.15 -3.95
N ALA A 56 5.95 -10.64 -3.16
CA ALA A 56 4.59 -10.12 -3.14
C ALA A 56 4.42 -8.85 -2.29
N GLY A 57 5.45 -8.46 -1.54
CA GLY A 57 5.40 -7.32 -0.61
C GLY A 57 4.53 -7.55 0.63
N TYR A 58 4.21 -8.80 0.96
CA TYR A 58 3.38 -9.15 2.11
C TYR A 58 4.23 -9.36 3.39
N PRO A 59 3.69 -9.02 4.57
CA PRO A 59 4.33 -9.36 5.83
C PRO A 59 4.48 -10.88 5.96
N CYS A 60 5.61 -11.32 6.51
CA CYS A 60 5.93 -12.73 6.61
C CYS A 60 6.37 -13.09 8.03
N ASP A 61 5.73 -14.10 8.62
CA ASP A 61 6.05 -14.64 9.94
C ASP A 61 6.94 -15.90 9.87
N LYS A 62 7.60 -16.17 8.73
CA LYS A 62 8.46 -17.38 8.58
C LYS A 62 9.67 -17.36 9.51
N LYS A 63 10.23 -16.19 9.83
CA LYS A 63 11.40 -16.06 10.73
C LYS A 63 11.07 -16.48 12.15
N THR A 64 9.86 -16.20 12.63
CA THR A 64 9.39 -16.57 13.97
C THR A 64 8.97 -18.05 14.07
N ARG A 65 8.99 -18.76 12.94
CA ARG A 65 8.66 -20.19 12.81
C ARG A 65 9.91 -21.04 12.61
N ASP A 66 9.74 -22.35 12.45
CA ASP A 66 10.84 -23.19 11.99
C ASP A 66 11.18 -22.83 10.53
N HIS A 67 12.18 -21.96 10.37
CA HIS A 67 12.54 -21.38 9.10
C HIS A 67 13.17 -22.40 8.12
N ASN A 68 13.57 -23.58 8.61
CA ASN A 68 14.21 -24.62 7.80
C ASN A 68 13.27 -25.77 7.44
N ASP A 69 12.18 -25.97 8.19
CA ASP A 69 11.20 -27.01 7.88
C ASP A 69 10.27 -26.56 6.71
N PRO A 70 10.23 -27.32 5.59
CA PRO A 70 9.25 -27.09 4.52
C PRO A 70 7.80 -27.37 4.93
N LYS A 71 7.56 -28.12 6.01
CA LYS A 71 6.22 -28.48 6.51
C LYS A 71 5.57 -27.42 7.38
N ASP A 72 6.31 -26.43 7.88
CA ASP A 72 5.77 -25.29 8.64
C ASP A 72 5.84 -23.99 7.82
N PRO A 73 4.95 -23.78 6.84
CA PRO A 73 4.90 -22.53 6.09
C PRO A 73 4.49 -21.33 6.97
N CYS A 74 4.85 -20.11 6.56
CA CYS A 74 4.29 -18.88 7.12
C CYS A 74 2.76 -18.84 7.00
N SER A 75 2.09 -18.00 7.80
CA SER A 75 0.64 -17.85 7.79
C SER A 75 0.08 -17.61 6.39
N GLU A 76 0.73 -16.72 5.63
CA GLU A 76 0.35 -16.39 4.26
C GLU A 76 0.52 -17.56 3.30
N CYS A 77 1.63 -18.29 3.39
CA CYS A 77 1.84 -19.48 2.55
C CYS A 77 0.95 -20.65 2.97
N ARG A 78 0.57 -20.73 4.24
CA ARG A 78 -0.40 -21.74 4.72
C ARG A 78 -1.79 -21.48 4.15
N HIS A 79 -2.20 -20.21 4.08
CA HIS A 79 -3.55 -19.84 3.65
C HIS A 79 -3.66 -19.68 2.13
N PHE A 80 -2.70 -18.99 1.48
CA PHE A 80 -2.75 -18.64 0.07
C PHE A 80 -1.73 -19.41 -0.79
N GLY A 81 -0.86 -20.22 -0.19
CA GLY A 81 0.25 -20.89 -0.87
C GLY A 81 -0.18 -21.94 -1.89
N GLY A 82 -1.23 -22.70 -1.57
CA GLY A 82 -1.61 -23.90 -2.32
C GLY A 82 -0.71 -25.12 -2.04
N PRO A 83 -1.04 -26.30 -2.61
CA PRO A 83 -0.45 -27.60 -2.24
C PRO A 83 1.03 -27.79 -2.62
N GLY A 84 1.63 -26.87 -3.38
CA GLY A 84 3.04 -26.92 -3.80
C GLY A 84 3.89 -25.76 -3.27
N CYS A 85 3.39 -24.99 -2.29
CA CYS A 85 4.07 -23.78 -1.85
C CYS A 85 5.37 -24.07 -1.09
N LYS A 86 6.51 -23.74 -1.70
CA LYS A 86 7.83 -23.83 -1.05
C LYS A 86 8.09 -22.58 -0.22
N CYS A 87 7.63 -22.60 1.03
CA CYS A 87 7.88 -21.51 1.97
C CYS A 87 9.30 -21.63 2.57
N ILE A 88 10.30 -21.03 1.92
CA ILE A 88 11.70 -21.02 2.37
C ILE A 88 12.13 -19.58 2.63
N LEU A 89 12.79 -19.36 3.76
CA LEU A 89 13.32 -18.05 4.17
C LEU A 89 14.35 -17.54 3.16
N ALA A 90 14.21 -16.29 2.73
CA ALA A 90 15.11 -15.64 1.78
C ALA A 90 16.41 -15.19 2.47
N ARG A 91 17.49 -15.97 2.37
CA ARG A 91 18.74 -15.71 3.11
C ARG A 91 19.66 -14.66 2.46
N ASN A 92 19.46 -14.35 1.18
CA ASN A 92 20.36 -13.55 0.37
C ASN A 92 19.70 -12.32 -0.26
N THR A 93 18.47 -11.99 0.11
CA THR A 93 17.74 -10.84 -0.41
C THR A 93 16.83 -10.28 0.67
N SER A 94 16.78 -8.96 0.78
CA SER A 94 15.82 -8.25 1.61
C SER A 94 14.55 -7.92 0.83
N GLN A 95 13.51 -7.52 1.53
CA GLN A 95 12.25 -7.14 0.88
C GLN A 95 12.43 -5.88 0.02
N ASN A 96 13.26 -4.95 0.47
CA ASN A 96 13.64 -3.82 -0.35
C ASN A 96 14.40 -4.28 -1.62
N ASP A 97 15.36 -5.20 -1.52
CA ASP A 97 16.13 -5.67 -2.69
C ASP A 97 15.24 -6.33 -3.75
N ALA A 98 14.20 -7.06 -3.35
CA ALA A 98 13.29 -7.70 -4.29
C ALA A 98 12.24 -6.76 -4.87
N LEU A 99 11.79 -5.77 -4.11
CA LEU A 99 10.81 -4.78 -4.58
C LEU A 99 11.49 -3.68 -5.42
N HIS A 100 12.73 -3.31 -5.12
CA HIS A 100 13.46 -2.26 -5.83
C HIS A 100 13.46 -2.41 -7.36
N PRO A 101 13.77 -3.59 -7.96
CA PRO A 101 13.67 -3.77 -9.40
C PRO A 101 12.23 -3.74 -9.92
N ILE A 102 11.24 -4.15 -9.12
CA ILE A 102 9.82 -4.05 -9.50
C ILE A 102 9.39 -2.58 -9.52
N MET A 103 9.85 -1.79 -8.56
CA MET A 103 9.58 -0.36 -8.50
C MET A 103 10.25 0.40 -9.66
N LEU A 104 11.50 0.07 -9.99
CA LEU A 104 12.24 0.72 -11.08
C LEU A 104 11.83 0.26 -12.48
N TYR A 105 11.60 -1.05 -12.65
CA TYR A 105 11.44 -1.67 -13.97
C TYR A 105 10.06 -2.31 -14.19
N GLY A 106 9.32 -2.64 -13.13
CA GLY A 106 7.96 -3.17 -13.22
C GLY A 106 6.93 -2.12 -13.66
N ALA A 107 7.20 -0.84 -13.40
CA ALA A 107 6.40 0.29 -13.89
C ALA A 107 6.46 0.49 -15.41
N ILE A 108 7.34 -0.22 -16.13
CA ILE A 108 7.51 -0.06 -17.60
C ILE A 108 6.46 -0.86 -18.39
N ARG A 109 5.66 -1.73 -17.73
CA ARG A 109 4.62 -2.50 -18.44
C ARG A 109 3.26 -1.80 -18.55
N GLU A 110 3.03 -0.69 -17.85
CA GLU A 110 1.81 0.13 -17.99
C GLU A 110 2.09 1.61 -17.67
N TYR A 111 1.82 2.48 -18.64
CA TYR A 111 1.96 3.94 -18.61
C TYR A 111 1.00 4.64 -17.61
N ALA A 112 0.94 4.22 -16.35
CA ALA A 112 -0.03 4.78 -15.38
C ALA A 112 0.58 5.28 -14.06
N TYR A 113 1.87 5.05 -13.80
CA TYR A 113 2.51 5.39 -12.50
C TYR A 113 3.55 6.50 -12.59
N GLY A 114 3.56 7.29 -13.68
CA GLY A 114 4.29 8.55 -13.66
C GLY A 114 3.70 9.42 -12.55
N LEU A 115 4.48 9.72 -11.52
CA LEU A 115 4.10 10.75 -10.56
C LEU A 115 3.76 12.00 -11.39
N PRO A 116 2.57 12.59 -11.21
CA PRO A 116 2.23 13.80 -11.95
C PRO A 116 3.33 14.83 -11.69
N SER A 117 3.74 15.54 -12.74
CA SER A 117 4.71 16.62 -12.62
C SER A 117 4.34 17.49 -11.41
N PHE A 118 5.31 17.75 -10.53
CA PHE A 118 5.07 18.57 -9.35
C PHE A 118 4.50 19.91 -9.78
N LYS A 119 3.23 20.15 -9.43
CA LYS A 119 2.57 21.44 -9.65
C LYS A 119 2.67 22.26 -8.38
N HIS A 120 3.28 23.43 -8.48
CA HIS A 120 3.34 24.37 -7.37
C HIS A 120 1.90 24.83 -7.04
N ARG A 121 1.58 24.98 -5.75
CA ARG A 121 0.21 25.32 -5.27
C ARG A 121 -0.40 26.57 -5.91
N GLU A 122 0.45 27.45 -6.43
CA GLU A 122 0.11 28.73 -7.04
C GLU A 122 -0.03 28.67 -8.57
N GLU A 123 0.16 27.52 -9.22
CA GLU A 123 -0.02 27.38 -10.67
C GLU A 123 -1.50 27.46 -11.07
N SER A 124 -1.78 28.29 -12.06
CA SER A 124 -3.13 28.51 -12.62
C SER A 124 -3.69 27.22 -13.22
N LYS A 125 -4.84 26.75 -12.72
CA LYS A 125 -5.60 25.66 -13.32
C LYS A 125 -6.24 26.20 -14.62
N ALA A 126 -5.85 25.68 -15.77
CA ALA A 126 -6.49 26.04 -17.04
C ALA A 126 -7.99 25.68 -17.01
N ASP A 127 -8.83 26.63 -17.37
CA ASP A 127 -10.29 26.52 -17.46
C ASP A 127 -10.71 25.42 -18.45
N GLY A 128 -10.91 24.20 -17.94
CA GLY A 128 -11.39 23.06 -18.69
C GLY A 128 -12.88 23.19 -19.01
N LYS A 129 -13.20 23.79 -20.16
CA LYS A 129 -14.51 23.70 -20.79
C LYS A 129 -14.73 22.25 -21.26
N ILE A 130 -15.72 21.56 -20.69
CA ILE A 130 -16.10 20.19 -21.08
C ILE A 130 -16.85 20.30 -22.44
N PRO A 131 -16.42 19.61 -23.51
CA PRO A 131 -17.18 19.60 -24.77
C PRO A 131 -18.48 18.80 -24.61
N SER A 132 -19.53 19.31 -25.24
CA SER A 132 -20.87 18.69 -25.35
C SER A 132 -20.88 17.39 -26.15
#